data_AF-A0A0C2XC49-F1
#
_entry.id   AF-A0A0C2XC49-F1
#
_cell.length_a   1.000
_cell.length_b   1.000
_cell.length_c   1.000
_cell.angle_alpha   90.00
_cell.angle_beta   90.00
_cell.angle_gamma   90.00
#
_symmetry.space_group_name_H-M   'P 1'
#
loop_
_entity.id
_entity.type
_entity.pdbx_description
1 polymer ?
#
loop_
_entity_poly.entity_id
_entity_poly.type
_entity_poly.pdbx_seq_one_letter_code
_entity_poly.pdbx_strand_id
1 'polypeptide(L)'
;MDSSDDLDKSLDDLGDLGDLDDLDDLDPAIAQEQVRSSSPEETEHHEYPDERYRLQEALTDNYVCGPAPAWSSQPRDITATERISLEHYIAWTKSNGTELAYRLHADVLKKVTKIDILSLHAVRSLSRKLSGLQPQLVDMCPQSCMAYTGDYSTEASCCYEKDGVQCGESRYNSQKKARQQMLYVSCFDVLKAMYANAETSTLLRHRDTVLQKTLYLLDKGKDAIRTYSDFADGTVQEYLYEEQKLLTGERDVAFALSTDGAQLTMKKQSSTWIALLIILNLPPEIRYKTNNTIVPFIIPGPNNPGNLESFM
;
A
#
# COMPACT_ATOMS: atom_id res chain seq x y z
N MET A 1 -53.18 1.19 -15.88
CA MET A 1 -53.20 0.74 -17.29
C MET A 1 -51.80 1.01 -17.79
N ASP A 2 -50.82 0.26 -17.30
CA ASP A 2 -50.52 -1.14 -17.64
C ASP A 2 -49.78 -1.21 -18.98
N SER A 3 -48.45 -1.32 -18.91
CA SER A 3 -47.67 -2.38 -19.57
C SER A 3 -46.22 -2.25 -19.11
N SER A 4 -45.84 -3.21 -18.28
CA SER A 4 -44.50 -3.67 -17.99
C SER A 4 -43.84 -4.32 -19.22
N ASP A 5 -42.57 -4.68 -19.02
CA ASP A 5 -41.75 -5.62 -19.79
C ASP A 5 -40.95 -5.04 -20.96
N ASP A 6 -39.66 -4.78 -20.71
CA ASP A 6 -38.54 -5.04 -21.65
C ASP A 6 -37.17 -4.63 -21.07
N LEU A 7 -36.86 -5.07 -19.85
CA LEU A 7 -35.48 -5.03 -19.31
C LEU A 7 -35.21 -6.29 -18.48
N ASP A 8 -35.43 -7.46 -19.09
CA ASP A 8 -34.92 -8.73 -18.56
C ASP A 8 -34.67 -9.69 -19.72
N LYS A 9 -33.46 -9.61 -20.31
CA LYS A 9 -32.89 -10.56 -21.27
C LYS A 9 -31.46 -10.15 -21.66
N SER A 10 -30.49 -10.36 -20.76
CA SER A 10 -29.09 -10.57 -21.17
C SER A 10 -28.21 -11.21 -20.08
N LEU A 11 -28.78 -12.04 -19.19
CA LEU A 11 -28.03 -12.69 -18.10
C LEU A 11 -27.90 -14.21 -18.25
N ASP A 12 -28.22 -14.76 -19.43
CA ASP A 12 -28.12 -16.20 -19.72
C ASP A 12 -26.97 -16.52 -20.70
N ASP A 13 -25.73 -16.10 -20.41
CA ASP A 13 -24.56 -16.58 -21.18
C ASP A 13 -23.25 -16.69 -20.38
N LEU A 14 -23.36 -17.15 -19.13
CA LEU A 14 -22.20 -17.60 -18.35
C LEU A 14 -22.50 -18.97 -17.73
N GLY A 15 -22.64 -19.96 -18.60
CA GLY A 15 -22.75 -21.36 -18.24
C GLY A 15 -21.92 -22.22 -19.17
N ASP A 16 -20.61 -22.30 -18.92
CA ASP A 16 -19.79 -23.50 -19.19
C ASP A 16 -18.42 -23.36 -18.50
N LEU A 17 -18.35 -23.71 -17.21
CA LEU A 17 -17.07 -24.02 -16.56
C LEU A 17 -16.94 -25.54 -16.62
N GLY A 18 -16.38 -26.01 -17.73
CA GLY A 18 -16.02 -27.40 -17.94
C GLY A 18 -15.04 -27.92 -16.88
N ASP A 19 -15.22 -29.20 -16.59
CA ASP A 19 -14.60 -29.98 -15.53
C ASP A 19 -13.07 -29.83 -15.39
N LEU A 20 -12.61 -29.73 -14.14
CA LEU A 20 -11.19 -29.73 -13.75
C LEU A 20 -10.72 -31.16 -13.39
N ASP A 21 -11.00 -32.13 -14.24
CA ASP A 21 -10.49 -33.50 -14.14
C ASP A 21 -9.76 -33.85 -15.44
N ASP A 22 -8.52 -33.38 -15.61
CA ASP A 22 -7.54 -33.90 -16.59
C ASP A 22 -6.15 -33.26 -16.34
N LEU A 23 -5.55 -33.56 -15.18
CA LEU A 23 -4.13 -33.27 -14.90
C LEU A 23 -3.33 -34.56 -14.63
N ASP A 24 -3.69 -35.65 -15.29
CA ASP A 24 -2.92 -36.90 -15.29
C ASP A 24 -2.48 -37.22 -16.72
N ASP A 25 -1.46 -36.54 -17.22
CA ASP A 25 -0.55 -37.03 -18.28
C ASP A 25 0.60 -36.05 -18.52
N LEU A 26 1.45 -35.87 -17.49
CA LEU A 26 2.78 -35.31 -17.68
C LEU A 26 3.80 -36.45 -17.77
N ASP A 27 4.42 -36.56 -18.95
CA ASP A 27 5.45 -37.52 -19.32
C ASP A 27 6.56 -37.61 -18.23
N PRO A 28 6.78 -38.78 -17.60
CA PRO A 28 7.76 -38.94 -16.53
C PRO A 28 9.22 -38.78 -17.00
N ALA A 29 9.49 -38.66 -18.32
CA ALA A 29 10.81 -38.37 -18.84
C ALA A 29 11.20 -36.88 -18.79
N ILE A 30 10.25 -35.95 -18.61
CA ILE A 30 10.53 -34.50 -18.50
C ILE A 30 10.78 -34.08 -17.04
N ALA A 31 10.39 -34.91 -16.06
CA ALA A 31 10.57 -34.64 -14.64
C ALA A 31 11.99 -34.91 -14.09
N GLN A 32 12.95 -35.34 -14.93
CA GLN A 32 14.31 -35.68 -14.49
C GLN A 32 15.42 -34.72 -14.95
N GLU A 33 15.12 -33.69 -15.76
CA GLU A 33 16.11 -32.68 -16.16
C GLU A 33 15.76 -31.30 -15.64
N GLN A 34 15.86 -31.08 -14.33
CA GLN A 34 16.21 -29.77 -13.74
C GLN A 34 16.47 -29.80 -12.23
N VAL A 35 17.12 -30.85 -11.71
CA VAL A 35 17.87 -30.69 -10.45
C VAL A 35 19.22 -30.09 -10.81
N ARG A 36 19.26 -28.76 -11.01
CA ARG A 36 20.54 -28.03 -11.02
C ARG A 36 21.12 -28.17 -9.62
N SER A 37 22.16 -28.99 -9.49
CA SER A 37 23.06 -28.93 -8.34
C SER A 37 23.67 -27.53 -8.32
N SER A 38 23.20 -26.65 -7.43
CA SER A 38 23.89 -25.40 -7.14
C SER A 38 25.19 -25.75 -6.43
N SER A 39 26.32 -25.56 -7.11
CA SER A 39 27.62 -25.53 -6.46
C SER A 39 27.67 -24.36 -5.44
N PRO A 40 28.48 -24.44 -4.37
CA PRO A 40 28.48 -23.43 -3.31
C PRO A 40 29.14 -22.08 -3.67
N GLU A 41 29.54 -21.84 -4.93
CA GLU A 41 30.56 -20.82 -5.23
C GLU A 41 30.09 -19.56 -5.97
N GLU A 42 28.81 -19.38 -6.31
CA GLU A 42 28.36 -18.13 -6.96
C GLU A 42 26.98 -17.67 -6.48
N THR A 43 26.87 -17.27 -5.20
CA THR A 43 25.91 -16.21 -4.85
C THR A 43 26.51 -14.87 -5.27
N GLU A 44 26.50 -14.60 -6.57
CA GLU A 44 26.80 -13.27 -7.10
C GLU A 44 25.67 -12.35 -6.63
N HIS A 45 25.83 -11.77 -5.43
CA HIS A 45 24.96 -10.69 -4.99
C HIS A 45 25.06 -9.58 -6.03
N HIS A 46 23.92 -9.13 -6.56
CA HIS A 46 23.89 -8.10 -7.58
C HIS A 46 24.64 -6.87 -7.08
N GLU A 47 25.84 -6.65 -7.63
CA GLU A 47 26.65 -5.49 -7.30
C GLU A 47 25.97 -4.27 -7.92
N TYR A 48 25.47 -3.38 -7.06
CA TYR A 48 24.79 -2.19 -7.51
C TYR A 48 25.80 -1.19 -8.10
N PRO A 49 25.39 -0.38 -9.10
CA PRO A 49 26.24 0.68 -9.62
C PRO A 49 26.66 1.68 -8.53
N ASP A 50 27.88 2.22 -8.62
CA ASP A 50 28.41 3.25 -7.72
C ASP A 50 27.45 4.42 -7.47
N GLU A 51 26.69 4.79 -8.51
CA GLU A 51 25.71 5.88 -8.45
C GLU A 51 24.61 5.62 -7.41
N ARG A 52 24.21 4.35 -7.21
CA ARG A 52 23.26 3.99 -6.16
C ARG A 52 23.84 4.28 -4.79
N TYR A 53 25.09 3.90 -4.53
CA TYR A 53 25.71 4.14 -3.22
C TYR A 53 25.86 5.63 -2.95
N ARG A 54 26.25 6.42 -3.96
CA ARG A 54 26.27 7.89 -3.87
C ARG A 54 24.89 8.46 -3.57
N LEU A 55 23.85 7.96 -4.25
CA LEU A 55 22.48 8.41 -4.03
C LEU A 55 21.99 8.02 -2.63
N GLN A 56 22.31 6.82 -2.15
CA GLN A 56 21.99 6.40 -0.79
C GLN A 56 22.67 7.29 0.24
N GLU A 57 23.96 7.57 0.07
CA GLU A 57 24.71 8.49 0.94
C GLU A 57 24.10 9.89 0.93
N ALA A 58 23.78 10.43 -0.25
CA ALA A 58 23.14 11.73 -0.42
C ALA A 58 21.72 11.78 0.17
N LEU A 59 20.90 10.75 -0.02
CA LEU A 59 19.55 10.64 0.52
C LEU A 59 19.55 10.45 2.03
N THR A 60 20.55 9.73 2.56
CA THR A 60 20.72 9.65 4.00
C THR A 60 21.18 10.99 4.56
N ASP A 61 22.01 11.80 3.89
CA ASP A 61 22.50 13.10 4.38
C ASP A 61 22.91 13.09 5.87
N ASN A 62 23.65 12.06 6.29
CA ASN A 62 24.00 11.81 7.69
C ASN A 62 22.79 11.74 8.65
N TYR A 63 21.61 11.38 8.14
CA TYR A 63 20.39 11.20 8.90
C TYR A 63 20.62 10.15 9.98
N VAL A 64 20.68 10.64 11.20
CA VAL A 64 20.64 9.79 12.38
C VAL A 64 19.17 9.69 12.76
N CYS A 65 18.65 8.46 12.78
CA CYS A 65 17.31 8.20 13.28
C CYS A 65 17.18 8.84 14.67
N GLY A 66 16.24 9.78 14.79
CA GLY A 66 15.99 10.47 16.04
C GLY A 66 15.62 9.50 17.16
N PRO A 67 15.65 9.93 18.44
CA PRO A 67 15.21 9.09 19.54
C PRO A 67 13.80 8.58 19.26
N ALA A 68 13.57 7.30 19.56
CA ALA A 68 12.24 6.70 19.43
C ALA A 68 11.21 7.64 20.08
N PRO A 69 10.15 8.04 19.36
CA PRO A 69 9.19 9.00 19.90
C PRO A 69 8.65 8.45 21.21
N ALA A 70 8.60 9.31 22.23
CA ALA A 70 7.97 8.95 23.49
C ALA A 70 6.57 8.42 23.19
N TRP A 71 6.20 7.30 23.82
CA TRP A 71 4.85 6.77 23.72
C TRP A 71 3.88 7.90 24.02
N SER A 72 3.16 8.35 22.98
CA SER A 72 2.17 9.40 23.16
C SER A 72 1.14 8.91 24.15
N SER A 73 0.61 9.85 24.92
CA SER A 73 -0.44 9.69 25.93
C SER A 73 -1.43 8.57 25.56
N GLN A 74 -1.75 7.72 26.53
CA GLN A 74 -2.68 6.60 26.35
C GLN A 74 -3.89 7.00 25.48
N PRO A 75 -4.31 6.14 24.54
CA PRO A 75 -5.47 6.44 23.71
C PRO A 75 -6.64 6.90 24.56
N ARG A 76 -7.31 7.98 24.15
CA ARG A 76 -8.52 8.45 24.82
C ARG A 76 -9.56 7.33 24.84
N ASP A 77 -10.19 7.13 25.99
CA ASP A 77 -11.35 6.25 26.09
C ASP A 77 -12.48 6.73 25.16
N ILE A 78 -12.97 5.81 24.33
CA ILE A 78 -14.14 6.04 23.48
C ILE A 78 -15.42 5.91 24.30
N THR A 79 -16.34 6.86 24.11
CA THR A 79 -17.65 6.82 24.77
C THR A 79 -18.52 5.69 24.21
N ALA A 80 -19.59 5.32 24.92
CA ALA A 80 -20.54 4.32 24.44
C ALA A 80 -21.17 4.70 23.09
N THR A 81 -21.56 5.98 22.91
CA THR A 81 -22.05 6.53 21.64
C THR A 81 -21.03 6.39 20.51
N GLU A 82 -19.76 6.70 20.77
CA GLU A 82 -18.70 6.60 19.77
C GLU A 82 -18.45 5.14 19.38
N ARG A 83 -18.38 4.23 20.36
CA ARG A 83 -18.17 2.80 20.14
C ARG A 83 -19.25 2.20 19.22
N ILE A 84 -20.52 2.35 19.59
CA ILE A 84 -21.62 1.78 18.79
C ILE A 84 -21.71 2.44 17.40
N SER A 85 -21.42 3.74 17.31
CA SER A 85 -21.41 4.44 16.03
C SER A 85 -20.29 3.93 15.11
N LEU A 86 -19.10 3.67 15.66
CA LEU A 86 -17.97 3.10 14.93
C LEU A 86 -18.24 1.66 14.50
N GLU A 87 -18.79 0.82 15.37
CA GLU A 87 -19.17 -0.56 15.03
C GLU A 87 -20.21 -0.59 13.90
N HIS A 88 -21.24 0.24 14.00
CA HIS A 88 -22.23 0.42 12.94
C HIS A 88 -21.60 0.93 11.64
N TYR A 89 -20.68 1.90 11.71
CA TYR A 89 -19.96 2.43 10.55
C TYR A 89 -19.06 1.38 9.88
N ILE A 90 -18.38 0.54 10.66
CA ILE A 90 -17.56 -0.57 10.14
C ILE A 90 -18.46 -1.58 9.41
N ALA A 91 -19.60 -1.97 10.02
CA ALA A 91 -20.54 -2.89 9.39
C ALA A 91 -21.11 -2.32 8.08
N TRP A 92 -21.54 -1.04 8.11
CA TRP A 92 -22.04 -0.32 6.94
C TRP A 92 -21.00 -0.22 5.81
N THR A 93 -19.73 0.01 6.15
CA THR A 93 -18.63 0.07 5.19
C THR A 93 -18.38 -1.30 4.55
N LYS A 94 -18.36 -2.36 5.35
CA LYS A 94 -18.17 -3.75 4.87
C LYS A 94 -19.31 -4.21 3.96
N SER A 95 -20.51 -3.67 4.13
CA SER A 95 -21.69 -4.02 3.33
C SER A 95 -21.90 -3.09 2.11
N ASN A 96 -20.98 -2.17 1.82
CA ASN A 96 -21.16 -1.14 0.79
C ASN A 96 -22.52 -0.41 0.88
N GLY A 97 -22.94 -0.07 2.10
CA GLY A 97 -24.26 0.50 2.34
C GLY A 97 -24.45 1.90 1.75
N THR A 98 -25.70 2.29 1.50
CA THR A 98 -26.05 3.68 1.12
C THR A 98 -26.14 4.58 2.35
N GLU A 99 -26.06 5.90 2.17
CA GLU A 99 -26.29 6.86 3.27
C GLU A 99 -27.70 6.72 3.87
N LEU A 100 -28.69 6.38 3.04
CA LEU A 100 -30.05 6.08 3.51
C LEU A 100 -30.06 4.87 4.44
N ALA A 101 -29.39 3.78 4.06
CA ALA A 101 -29.29 2.58 4.88
C ALA A 101 -28.61 2.88 6.23
N TYR A 102 -27.52 3.66 6.22
CA TYR A 102 -26.86 4.10 7.45
C TYR A 102 -27.84 4.81 8.38
N ARG A 103 -28.59 5.79 7.87
CA ARG A 103 -29.55 6.55 8.67
C ARG A 103 -30.67 5.67 9.24
N LEU A 104 -31.25 4.78 8.44
CA LEU A 104 -32.33 3.90 8.88
C LEU A 104 -31.86 2.91 9.96
N HIS A 105 -30.68 2.32 9.80
CA HIS A 105 -30.09 1.45 10.81
C HIS A 105 -29.74 2.21 12.09
N ALA A 106 -29.21 3.44 11.96
CA ALA A 106 -28.93 4.31 13.10
C ALA A 106 -30.20 4.61 13.92
N ASP A 107 -31.34 4.84 13.26
CA ASP A 107 -32.63 5.05 13.93
C ASP A 107 -33.11 3.80 14.69
N VAL A 108 -32.94 2.61 14.10
CA VAL A 108 -33.28 1.34 14.75
C VAL A 108 -32.38 1.08 15.96
N LEU A 109 -31.06 1.25 15.80
CA LEU A 109 -30.08 1.09 16.87
C LEU A 109 -30.39 2.05 18.03
N LYS A 110 -30.64 3.33 17.73
CA LYS A 110 -31.02 4.33 18.74
C LYS A 110 -32.28 3.93 19.51
N LYS A 111 -33.28 3.37 18.83
CA LYS A 111 -34.53 2.91 19.50
C LYS A 111 -34.29 1.75 20.46
N VAL A 112 -33.43 0.80 20.09
CA VAL A 112 -33.16 -0.42 20.87
C VAL A 112 -32.20 -0.12 22.02
N THR A 113 -31.09 0.55 21.77
CA THR A 113 -30.03 0.78 22.76
C THR A 113 -30.28 2.02 23.62
N LYS A 114 -31.18 2.92 23.21
CA LYS A 114 -31.40 4.24 23.80
C LYS A 114 -30.16 5.14 23.76
N ILE A 115 -29.16 4.80 22.95
CA ILE A 115 -27.94 5.57 22.74
C ILE A 115 -28.04 6.29 21.39
N ASP A 116 -27.70 7.57 21.36
CA ASP A 116 -27.61 8.31 20.10
C ASP A 116 -26.50 7.75 19.21
N ILE A 117 -26.80 7.59 17.92
CA ILE A 117 -25.84 7.19 16.90
C ILE A 117 -25.38 8.45 16.16
N LEU A 118 -24.07 8.59 16.00
CA LEU A 118 -23.48 9.71 15.27
C LEU A 118 -23.94 9.69 13.80
N SER A 119 -24.04 10.88 13.19
CA SER A 119 -24.27 10.97 11.76
C SER A 119 -23.10 10.38 10.97
N LEU A 120 -23.34 9.98 9.72
CA LEU A 120 -22.29 9.43 8.84
C LEU A 120 -21.09 10.38 8.72
N HIS A 121 -21.33 11.70 8.65
CA HIS A 121 -20.28 12.71 8.65
C HIS A 121 -19.48 12.74 9.96
N ALA A 122 -20.18 12.71 11.11
CA ALA A 122 -19.54 12.77 12.42
C ALA A 122 -18.70 11.52 12.70
N VAL A 123 -19.20 10.32 12.38
CA VAL A 123 -18.44 9.07 12.59
C VAL A 123 -17.24 8.97 11.63
N ARG A 124 -17.34 9.47 10.39
CA ARG A 124 -16.19 9.58 9.47
C ARG A 124 -15.12 10.52 10.00
N SER A 125 -15.52 11.67 10.55
CA SER A 125 -14.60 12.60 11.20
C SER A 125 -13.92 11.97 12.42
N LEU A 126 -14.69 11.27 13.26
CA LEU A 126 -14.19 10.56 14.43
C LEU A 126 -13.20 9.46 14.03
N SER A 127 -13.54 8.62 13.05
CA SER A 127 -12.68 7.53 12.57
C SER A 127 -11.32 8.06 12.10
N ARG A 128 -11.29 9.14 11.29
CA ARG A 128 -10.04 9.80 10.87
C ARG A 128 -9.23 10.37 12.03
N LYS A 129 -9.88 10.93 13.04
CA LYS A 129 -9.20 11.47 14.23
C LYS A 129 -8.58 10.37 15.08
N LEU A 130 -9.29 9.26 15.26
CA LEU A 130 -8.84 8.14 16.09
C LEU A 130 -7.72 7.34 15.40
N SER A 131 -7.81 7.13 14.08
CA SER A 131 -6.77 6.40 13.34
C SER A 131 -5.53 7.24 13.05
N GLY A 132 -5.62 8.57 13.14
CA GLY A 132 -4.56 9.48 12.70
C GLY A 132 -4.41 9.57 11.18
N LEU A 133 -5.22 8.83 10.40
CA LEU A 133 -5.15 8.83 8.94
C LEU A 133 -5.75 10.13 8.38
N GLN A 134 -4.89 11.10 8.12
CA GLN A 134 -5.25 12.38 7.52
C GLN A 134 -4.65 12.48 6.12
N PRO A 135 -5.49 12.49 5.07
CA PRO A 135 -5.01 12.77 3.73
C PRO A 135 -4.45 14.19 3.64
N GLN A 136 -3.34 14.34 2.94
CA GLN A 136 -2.70 15.62 2.65
C GLN A 136 -2.84 15.92 1.16
N LEU A 137 -2.99 17.21 0.85
CA LEU A 137 -2.91 17.69 -0.53
C LEU A 137 -1.49 18.17 -0.77
N VAL A 138 -0.83 17.58 -1.76
CA VAL A 138 0.53 17.93 -2.16
C VAL A 138 0.47 18.64 -3.49
N ASP A 139 1.04 19.84 -3.54
CA ASP A 139 1.09 20.63 -4.76
C ASP A 139 1.93 19.93 -5.83
N MET A 140 1.48 20.01 -7.08
CA MET A 140 2.21 19.43 -8.21
C MET A 140 2.07 20.28 -9.47
N CYS A 141 2.96 20.02 -10.43
CA CYS A 141 2.89 20.64 -11.74
C CYS A 141 1.56 20.24 -12.43
N PRO A 142 0.83 21.19 -13.05
CA PRO A 142 -0.40 20.88 -13.79
C PRO A 142 -0.23 19.91 -14.96
N GLN A 143 1.00 19.76 -15.46
CA GLN A 143 1.36 18.80 -16.51
C GLN A 143 1.84 17.45 -15.94
N SER A 144 1.70 17.23 -14.63
CA SER A 144 2.19 16.05 -13.89
C SER A 144 3.71 15.83 -13.93
N CYS A 145 4.50 16.83 -14.35
CA CYS A 145 5.95 16.67 -14.47
C CYS A 145 6.66 16.37 -13.14
N MET A 146 6.23 16.98 -12.04
CA MET A 146 6.86 16.86 -10.72
C MET A 146 5.88 17.28 -9.62
N ALA A 147 6.09 16.81 -8.41
CA ALA A 147 5.48 17.37 -7.20
C ALA A 147 6.44 18.35 -6.50
N TYR A 148 5.87 19.32 -5.79
CA TYR A 148 6.62 20.37 -5.08
C TYR A 148 6.90 19.91 -3.63
N THR A 149 7.71 18.87 -3.51
CA THR A 149 8.18 18.24 -2.26
C THR A 149 9.72 18.25 -2.23
N GLY A 150 10.32 17.84 -1.11
CA GLY A 150 11.78 17.73 -0.99
C GLY A 150 12.51 18.98 -1.47
N ASP A 151 13.47 18.78 -2.37
CA ASP A 151 14.29 19.83 -3.00
C ASP A 151 13.46 20.84 -3.81
N TYR A 152 12.27 20.46 -4.26
CA TYR A 152 11.38 21.30 -5.06
C TYR A 152 10.33 22.04 -4.23
N SER A 153 10.34 21.88 -2.90
CA SER A 153 9.30 22.42 -2.01
C SER A 153 9.15 23.94 -2.06
N THR A 154 10.25 24.65 -2.33
CA THR A 154 10.31 26.12 -2.41
C THR A 154 10.07 26.67 -3.81
N GLU A 155 10.00 25.80 -4.82
CA GLU A 155 9.84 26.21 -6.22
C GLU A 155 8.44 26.76 -6.51
N ALA A 156 8.42 27.85 -7.29
CA ALA A 156 7.19 28.53 -7.73
C ALA A 156 6.78 28.15 -9.16
N SER A 157 7.65 27.47 -9.90
CA SER A 157 7.44 27.01 -11.27
C SER A 157 8.11 25.65 -11.50
N CYS A 158 7.59 24.89 -12.46
CA CYS A 158 8.13 23.59 -12.82
C CYS A 158 9.52 23.72 -13.46
N CYS A 159 10.52 23.10 -12.84
CA CYS A 159 11.90 23.01 -13.35
C CYS A 159 12.19 21.71 -14.12
N TYR A 160 11.21 20.81 -14.23
CA TYR A 160 11.37 19.57 -14.98
C TYR A 160 11.67 19.85 -16.46
N GLU A 161 12.69 19.17 -16.96
CA GLU A 161 13.13 19.21 -18.35
C GLU A 161 12.92 17.85 -19.00
N LYS A 162 12.38 17.84 -20.21
CA LYS A 162 12.26 16.64 -21.04
C LYS A 162 12.69 16.97 -22.46
N ASP A 163 13.62 16.19 -23.00
CA ASP A 163 14.14 16.31 -24.37
C ASP A 163 14.66 17.74 -24.68
N GLY A 164 15.31 18.40 -23.72
CA GLY A 164 15.83 19.76 -23.85
C GLY A 164 14.78 20.87 -23.75
N VAL A 165 13.52 20.53 -23.41
CA VAL A 165 12.43 21.49 -23.23
C VAL A 165 12.04 21.55 -21.76
N GLN A 166 12.23 22.71 -21.15
CA GLN A 166 11.78 22.98 -19.79
C GLN A 166 10.27 23.24 -19.76
N CYS A 167 9.58 22.60 -18.81
CA CYS A 167 8.12 22.76 -18.65
C CYS A 167 7.72 24.20 -18.27
N GLY A 168 8.34 24.78 -17.23
CA GLY A 168 8.16 26.18 -16.84
C GLY A 168 6.77 26.56 -16.30
N GLU A 169 5.84 25.61 -16.20
CA GLU A 169 4.48 25.87 -15.71
C GLU A 169 4.49 26.43 -14.29
N SER A 170 3.72 27.50 -14.06
CA SER A 170 3.60 28.06 -12.72
C SER A 170 2.88 27.10 -11.79
N ARG A 171 3.39 26.95 -10.56
CA ARG A 171 2.75 26.21 -9.47
C ARG A 171 1.41 26.81 -9.07
N TYR A 172 1.33 28.14 -9.07
CA TYR A 172 0.20 28.89 -8.53
C TYR A 172 -0.58 29.61 -9.62
N ASN A 173 -1.89 29.79 -9.39
CA ASN A 173 -2.72 30.66 -10.22
C ASN A 173 -2.63 32.13 -9.75
N SER A 174 -3.36 33.02 -10.42
CA SER A 174 -3.43 34.44 -10.08
C SER A 174 -3.94 34.73 -8.66
N GLN A 175 -4.62 33.77 -8.02
CA GLN A 175 -5.11 33.86 -6.64
C GLN A 175 -4.14 33.24 -5.61
N LYS A 176 -2.91 32.91 -6.02
CA LYS A 176 -1.90 32.22 -5.18
C LYS A 176 -2.36 30.84 -4.66
N LYS A 177 -3.28 30.17 -5.36
CA LYS A 177 -3.64 28.78 -5.08
C LYS A 177 -2.90 27.84 -6.01
N ALA A 178 -2.50 26.68 -5.49
CA ALA A 178 -1.89 25.63 -6.30
C ALA A 178 -2.81 25.29 -7.48
N ARG A 179 -2.23 25.17 -8.68
CA ARG A 179 -2.98 24.87 -9.90
C ARG A 179 -3.38 23.40 -10.01
N GLN A 180 -2.62 22.51 -9.37
CA GLN A 180 -2.93 21.09 -9.27
C GLN A 180 -2.36 20.52 -7.97
N GLN A 181 -3.07 19.55 -7.39
CA GLN A 181 -2.65 18.86 -6.17
C GLN A 181 -2.93 17.36 -6.30
N MET A 182 -2.05 16.54 -5.75
CA MET A 182 -2.30 15.11 -5.54
C MET A 182 -2.76 14.85 -4.11
N LEU A 183 -3.49 13.75 -3.92
CA LEU A 183 -3.80 13.24 -2.59
C LEU A 183 -2.67 12.32 -2.12
N TYR A 184 -2.15 12.58 -0.93
CA TYR A 184 -1.17 11.73 -0.25
C TYR A 184 -1.75 11.24 1.08
N VAL A 185 -1.54 9.96 1.39
CA VAL A 185 -1.86 9.32 2.66
C VAL A 185 -0.58 8.70 3.18
N SER A 186 -0.14 9.13 4.36
CA SER A 186 1.10 8.65 4.96
C SER A 186 1.06 7.14 5.19
N CYS A 187 1.96 6.41 4.51
CA CYS A 187 2.13 4.98 4.75
C CYS A 187 2.58 4.71 6.20
N PHE A 188 3.31 5.65 6.82
CA PHE A 188 3.69 5.56 8.23
C PHE A 188 2.49 5.60 9.17
N ASP A 189 1.50 6.45 8.91
CA ASP A 189 0.29 6.50 9.74
C ASP A 189 -0.56 5.25 9.57
N VAL A 190 -0.58 4.66 8.36
CA VAL A 190 -1.18 3.33 8.13
C VAL A 190 -0.46 2.26 8.95
N LEU A 191 0.88 2.21 8.90
CA LEU A 191 1.67 1.27 9.70
C LEU A 191 1.46 1.45 11.20
N LYS A 192 1.42 2.70 11.70
CA LYS A 192 1.11 2.98 13.12
C LYS A 192 -0.26 2.42 13.50
N ALA A 193 -1.28 2.62 12.66
CA ALA A 193 -2.61 2.08 12.89
C ALA A 193 -2.62 0.53 12.88
N MET A 194 -1.85 -0.10 11.99
CA MET A 194 -1.71 -1.56 11.95
C MET A 194 -0.97 -2.11 13.18
N TYR A 195 0.10 -1.46 13.64
CA TYR A 195 0.81 -1.87 14.87
C TYR A 195 -0.01 -1.60 16.14
N ALA A 196 -0.93 -0.64 16.12
CA ALA A 196 -1.84 -0.39 17.24
C ALA A 196 -2.91 -1.49 17.40
N ASN A 197 -3.21 -2.24 16.34
CA ASN A 197 -4.11 -3.38 16.40
C ASN A 197 -3.31 -4.66 16.68
N ALA A 198 -3.75 -5.44 17.67
CA ALA A 198 -3.03 -6.62 18.13
C ALA A 198 -2.86 -7.70 17.04
N GLU A 199 -3.91 -7.96 16.27
CA GLU A 199 -3.91 -8.96 15.21
C GLU A 199 -2.95 -8.58 14.08
N THR A 200 -3.10 -7.37 13.53
CA THR A 200 -2.21 -6.89 12.46
C THR A 200 -0.79 -6.66 12.95
N SER A 201 -0.59 -6.26 14.21
CA SER A 201 0.75 -6.18 14.80
C SER A 201 1.43 -7.54 14.85
N THR A 202 0.73 -8.62 15.15
CA THR A 202 1.29 -9.98 15.10
C THR A 202 1.62 -10.37 13.66
N LEU A 203 0.72 -10.10 12.72
CA LEU A 203 0.94 -10.41 11.30
C LEU A 203 2.15 -9.66 10.71
N LEU A 204 2.35 -8.39 11.07
CA LEU A 204 3.49 -7.59 10.61
C LEU A 204 4.86 -8.09 11.10
N ARG A 205 4.89 -8.98 12.08
CA ARG A 205 6.11 -9.60 12.62
C ARG A 205 6.44 -10.93 11.94
N HIS A 206 5.61 -11.35 10.98
CA HIS A 206 5.79 -12.60 10.27
C HIS A 206 7.14 -12.65 9.54
N ARG A 207 7.54 -11.58 8.82
CA ARG A 207 8.85 -11.54 8.14
C ARG A 207 10.02 -11.81 9.09
N ASP A 208 10.08 -11.10 10.22
CA ASP A 208 11.16 -11.32 11.20
C ASP A 208 11.08 -12.72 11.81
N THR A 209 9.88 -13.22 12.14
CA THR A 209 9.70 -14.59 12.65
C THR A 209 10.26 -15.64 11.69
N VAL A 210 9.98 -15.49 10.39
CA VAL A 210 10.48 -16.38 9.34
C VAL A 210 12.00 -16.23 9.20
N LEU A 211 12.52 -15.00 9.15
CA LEU A 211 13.96 -14.74 9.07
C LEU A 211 14.74 -15.38 10.23
N GLN A 212 14.31 -15.17 11.47
CA GLN A 212 14.99 -15.74 12.64
C GLN A 212 14.99 -17.28 12.61
N LYS A 213 13.89 -17.88 12.11
CA LYS A 213 13.81 -19.33 11.90
C LYS A 213 14.79 -19.79 10.82
N THR A 214 14.89 -19.06 9.70
CA THR A 214 15.83 -19.34 8.61
C THR A 214 17.27 -19.28 9.11
N LEU A 215 17.66 -18.19 9.78
CA LEU A 215 19.01 -18.03 10.35
C LEU A 215 19.36 -19.14 11.34
N TYR A 216 18.42 -19.52 12.21
CA TYR A 216 18.61 -20.65 13.14
C TYR A 216 18.86 -21.98 12.41
N LEU A 217 18.11 -22.26 11.34
CA LEU A 217 18.27 -23.48 10.56
C LEU A 217 19.59 -23.50 9.79
N LEU A 218 20.02 -22.37 9.24
CA LEU A 218 21.30 -22.23 8.53
C LEU A 218 22.51 -22.44 9.45
N ASP A 219 22.44 -21.95 10.70
CA ASP A 219 23.49 -22.20 11.71
C ASP A 219 23.61 -23.70 12.06
N LYS A 220 22.49 -24.43 12.05
CA LYS A 220 22.44 -25.84 12.47
C LYS A 220 22.66 -26.84 11.34
N GLY A 221 22.33 -26.49 10.11
CA GLY A 221 22.32 -27.40 8.97
C GLY A 221 23.49 -27.15 8.01
N LYS A 222 24.63 -27.81 8.21
CA LYS A 222 25.78 -27.71 7.28
C LYS A 222 25.51 -28.29 5.89
N ASP A 223 24.58 -29.24 5.78
CA ASP A 223 24.21 -29.93 4.54
C ASP A 223 22.72 -29.75 4.18
N ALA A 224 22.05 -28.72 4.73
CA ALA A 224 20.63 -28.50 4.48
C ALA A 224 20.39 -28.03 3.04
N ILE A 225 19.51 -28.73 2.32
CA ILE A 225 19.01 -28.25 1.01
C ILE A 225 18.17 -27.01 1.26
N ARG A 226 18.64 -25.86 0.76
CA ARG A 226 17.89 -24.61 0.87
C ARG A 226 16.66 -24.68 -0.02
N THR A 227 15.51 -24.41 0.58
CA THR A 227 14.25 -24.18 -0.14
C THR A 227 13.75 -22.81 0.26
N TYR A 228 13.38 -22.01 -0.73
CA TYR A 228 12.86 -20.66 -0.53
C TYR A 228 11.37 -20.69 -0.79
N SER A 229 10.59 -20.09 0.11
CA SER A 229 9.15 -19.97 -0.08
C SER A 229 8.74 -18.56 -0.48
N ASP A 230 9.44 -17.53 0.02
CA ASP A 230 9.05 -16.14 -0.14
C ASP A 230 10.21 -15.16 0.16
N PHE A 231 9.94 -13.86 0.11
CA PHE A 231 10.88 -12.80 0.50
C PHE A 231 11.51 -13.04 1.89
N ALA A 232 10.73 -13.43 2.90
CA ALA A 232 11.20 -13.45 4.29
C ALA A 232 12.24 -14.56 4.60
N ASP A 233 12.26 -15.65 3.84
CA ASP A 233 13.26 -16.72 3.94
C ASP A 233 14.25 -16.73 2.76
N GLY A 234 14.16 -15.75 1.86
CA GLY A 234 15.00 -15.66 0.67
C GLY A 234 16.40 -15.11 0.94
N THR A 235 17.32 -15.42 0.04
CA THR A 235 18.71 -14.93 0.05
C THR A 235 18.82 -13.40 0.05
N VAL A 236 17.84 -12.71 -0.55
CA VAL A 236 17.78 -11.24 -0.53
C VAL A 236 17.59 -10.72 0.89
N GLN A 237 16.69 -11.32 1.67
CA GLN A 237 16.47 -10.92 3.05
C GLN A 237 17.68 -11.25 3.92
N GLU A 238 18.33 -12.40 3.70
CA GLU A 238 19.60 -12.76 4.36
C GLU A 238 20.68 -11.71 4.08
N TYR A 239 20.92 -11.37 2.81
CA TYR A 239 21.89 -10.34 2.42
C TYR A 239 21.60 -8.98 3.04
N LEU A 240 20.34 -8.55 3.04
CA LEU A 240 19.92 -7.30 3.66
C LEU A 240 20.24 -7.29 5.16
N TYR A 241 20.00 -8.42 5.85
CA TYR A 241 20.23 -8.56 7.28
C TYR A 241 21.72 -8.68 7.64
N GLU A 242 22.44 -9.59 6.97
CA GLU A 242 23.83 -9.95 7.31
C GLU A 242 24.84 -8.94 6.78
N GLU A 243 24.74 -8.56 5.50
CA GLU A 243 25.73 -7.71 4.84
C GLU A 243 25.38 -6.23 4.97
N GLN A 244 24.12 -5.86 4.72
CA GLN A 244 23.69 -4.46 4.71
C GLN A 244 23.24 -3.93 6.07
N LYS A 245 23.05 -4.82 7.07
CA LYS A 245 22.50 -4.49 8.40
C LYS A 245 21.16 -3.76 8.35
N LEU A 246 20.35 -4.05 7.33
CA LEU A 246 18.99 -3.56 7.14
C LEU A 246 17.96 -4.60 7.59
N LEU A 247 16.76 -4.14 7.95
CA LEU A 247 15.64 -5.00 8.34
C LEU A 247 15.98 -5.96 9.50
N THR A 248 16.81 -5.49 10.44
CA THR A 248 17.30 -6.27 11.58
C THR A 248 16.33 -6.29 12.76
N GLY A 249 15.41 -5.32 12.80
CA GLY A 249 14.40 -5.20 13.83
C GLY A 249 13.12 -5.97 13.52
N GLU A 250 12.51 -6.53 14.58
CA GLU A 250 11.20 -7.18 14.57
C GLU A 250 10.04 -6.30 14.06
N ARG A 251 10.25 -4.98 14.01
CA ARG A 251 9.27 -3.98 13.55
C ARG A 251 9.70 -3.22 12.30
N ASP A 252 10.90 -3.49 11.79
CA ASP A 252 11.32 -2.89 10.52
C ASP A 252 10.34 -3.32 9.44
N VAL A 253 10.05 -2.48 8.45
CA VAL A 253 9.05 -2.78 7.42
C VAL A 253 9.70 -2.75 6.05
N ALA A 254 9.45 -3.79 5.25
CA ALA A 254 9.84 -3.86 3.86
C ALA A 254 8.60 -3.70 2.97
N PHE A 255 8.73 -2.88 1.93
CA PHE A 255 7.69 -2.66 0.94
C PHE A 255 8.15 -3.13 -0.44
N ALA A 256 7.25 -3.74 -1.20
CA ALA A 256 7.36 -3.76 -2.65
C ALA A 256 6.52 -2.61 -3.20
N LEU A 257 7.14 -1.74 -3.99
CA LEU A 257 6.49 -0.63 -4.67
C LEU A 257 6.07 -1.08 -6.07
N SER A 258 4.80 -0.87 -6.42
CA SER A 258 4.27 -0.99 -7.77
C SER A 258 3.63 0.33 -8.16
N THR A 259 3.96 0.87 -9.32
CA THR A 259 3.33 2.10 -9.81
C THR A 259 3.02 1.97 -11.29
N ASP A 260 1.80 2.35 -11.70
CA ASP A 260 1.41 2.32 -13.10
C ASP A 260 0.29 3.34 -13.41
N GLY A 261 0.12 3.63 -14.69
CA GLY A 261 -1.00 4.40 -15.23
C GLY A 261 -2.26 3.56 -15.33
N ALA A 262 -3.35 4.03 -14.74
CA ALA A 262 -4.68 3.42 -14.83
C ALA A 262 -5.68 4.39 -15.48
N GLN A 263 -6.65 3.84 -16.20
CA GLN A 263 -7.75 4.60 -16.77
C GLN A 263 -9.04 4.29 -15.99
N LEU A 264 -9.57 5.28 -15.26
CA LEU A 264 -10.72 5.09 -14.35
C LEU A 264 -12.07 4.99 -15.08
N THR A 265 -12.17 5.58 -16.27
CA THR A 265 -13.39 5.51 -17.12
C THR A 265 -13.00 5.40 -18.59
N MET A 266 -13.91 5.01 -19.47
CA MET A 266 -13.68 4.98 -20.93
C MET A 266 -13.25 6.34 -21.53
N LYS A 267 -13.30 7.44 -20.78
CA LYS A 267 -12.76 8.74 -21.19
C LYS A 267 -11.27 8.84 -20.83
N LYS A 268 -10.42 9.10 -21.83
CA LYS A 268 -8.96 9.30 -21.68
C LYS A 268 -8.60 10.40 -20.66
N GLN A 269 -9.46 11.40 -20.47
CA GLN A 269 -9.32 12.47 -19.47
C GLN A 269 -9.46 11.97 -18.01
N SER A 270 -9.87 10.71 -17.81
CA SER A 270 -9.97 10.05 -16.51
C SER A 270 -8.80 9.08 -16.26
N SER A 271 -7.62 9.34 -16.82
CA SER A 271 -6.40 8.60 -16.46
C SER A 271 -5.80 9.11 -15.15
N THR A 272 -5.05 8.25 -14.49
CA THR A 272 -4.33 8.54 -13.25
C THR A 272 -3.12 7.64 -13.11
N TRP A 273 -2.10 8.07 -12.37
CA TRP A 273 -0.98 7.21 -11.98
C TRP A 273 -1.17 6.79 -10.53
N ILE A 274 -1.11 5.48 -10.26
CA ILE A 274 -1.37 4.93 -8.93
C ILE A 274 -0.07 4.37 -8.39
N ALA A 275 0.29 4.72 -7.15
CA ALA A 275 1.29 4.00 -6.40
C ALA A 275 0.62 2.99 -5.47
N LEU A 276 1.19 1.79 -5.39
CA LEU A 276 0.76 0.70 -4.53
C LEU A 276 1.98 0.21 -3.74
N LEU A 277 1.86 0.20 -2.42
CA LEU A 277 2.82 -0.42 -1.52
C LEU A 277 2.25 -1.74 -1.01
N ILE A 278 2.96 -2.83 -1.32
CA ILE A 278 2.70 -4.16 -0.78
C ILE A 278 3.59 -4.34 0.44
N ILE A 279 2.98 -4.69 1.58
CA ILE A 279 3.70 -4.88 2.83
C ILE A 279 4.29 -6.29 2.85
N LEU A 280 5.59 -6.41 2.57
CA LEU A 280 6.30 -7.71 2.55
C LEU A 280 6.42 -8.35 3.94
N ASN A 281 6.13 -7.58 4.99
CA ASN A 281 6.06 -8.08 6.36
C ASN A 281 4.92 -9.05 6.63
N LEU A 282 3.81 -8.93 5.90
CA LEU A 282 2.62 -9.76 6.09
C LEU A 282 2.83 -11.14 5.44
N PRO A 283 2.16 -12.20 5.93
CA PRO A 283 2.16 -13.51 5.27
C PRO A 283 1.79 -13.44 3.77
N PRO A 284 2.43 -14.25 2.91
CA PRO A 284 2.22 -14.20 1.46
C PRO A 284 0.76 -14.47 1.06
N GLU A 285 0.02 -15.24 1.86
CA GLU A 285 -1.39 -15.60 1.63
C GLU A 285 -2.35 -14.41 1.76
N ILE A 286 -1.90 -13.31 2.38
CA ILE A 286 -2.76 -12.17 2.67
C ILE A 286 -2.24 -10.84 2.12
N ARG A 287 -0.93 -10.68 1.86
CA ARG A 287 -0.32 -9.37 1.56
C ARG A 287 -0.83 -8.69 0.28
N TYR A 288 -1.31 -9.48 -0.69
CA TYR A 288 -1.84 -8.96 -1.97
C TYR A 288 -3.35 -8.66 -1.93
N LYS A 289 -4.03 -8.94 -0.82
CA LYS A 289 -5.46 -8.61 -0.66
C LYS A 289 -5.61 -7.10 -0.54
N THR A 290 -6.68 -6.54 -1.10
CA THR A 290 -6.96 -5.09 -1.11
C THR A 290 -6.92 -4.43 0.28
N ASN A 291 -7.27 -5.17 1.34
CA ASN A 291 -7.22 -4.65 2.71
C ASN A 291 -5.81 -4.57 3.31
N ASN A 292 -4.81 -5.14 2.63
CA ASN A 292 -3.43 -5.30 3.11
C ASN A 292 -2.40 -4.61 2.17
N THR A 293 -2.88 -3.88 1.16
CA THR A 293 -2.06 -3.03 0.31
C THR A 293 -2.35 -1.56 0.64
N ILE A 294 -1.34 -0.70 0.49
CA ILE A 294 -1.48 0.73 0.75
C ILE A 294 -1.42 1.46 -0.59
N VAL A 295 -2.36 2.37 -0.83
CA VAL A 295 -2.27 3.34 -1.94
C VAL A 295 -1.84 4.67 -1.32
N PRO A 296 -0.52 4.96 -1.23
CA PRO A 296 -0.04 6.17 -0.56
C PRO A 296 -0.40 7.44 -1.33
N PHE A 297 -0.44 7.39 -2.66
CA PHE A 297 -0.82 8.54 -3.46
C PHE A 297 -1.38 8.13 -4.82
N ILE A 298 -2.14 9.06 -5.40
CA ILE A 298 -2.72 8.96 -6.73
C ILE A 298 -2.41 10.28 -7.45
N ILE A 299 -1.66 10.20 -8.54
CA ILE A 299 -1.32 11.37 -9.36
C ILE A 299 -2.44 11.56 -10.39
N PRO A 300 -3.16 12.69 -10.38
CA PRO A 300 -4.20 12.96 -11.36
C PRO A 300 -3.59 13.05 -12.76
N GLY A 301 -4.27 12.46 -13.75
CA GLY A 301 -3.93 12.62 -15.15
C GLY A 301 -4.29 14.00 -15.71
N PRO A 302 -4.21 14.20 -17.04
CA PRO A 302 -4.13 13.14 -18.07
C PRO A 302 -2.71 12.63 -18.35
N ASN A 303 -1.67 13.32 -17.87
CA ASN A 303 -0.28 13.03 -18.18
C ASN A 303 0.35 12.06 -17.16
N ASN A 304 1.33 11.30 -17.64
CA ASN A 304 2.18 10.47 -16.79
C ASN A 304 3.16 11.36 -16.00
N PRO A 305 3.61 10.91 -14.81
CA PRO A 305 4.61 11.63 -14.04
C PRO A 305 5.92 11.78 -14.82
N GLY A 306 6.54 12.96 -14.73
CA GLY A 306 7.86 13.21 -15.32
C GLY A 306 8.98 12.67 -14.42
N ASN A 307 9.20 13.35 -13.29
CA ASN A 307 10.04 12.90 -12.20
C ASN A 307 9.18 12.21 -11.14
N LEU A 308 9.10 10.87 -11.19
CA LEU A 308 8.33 10.06 -10.25
C LEU A 308 8.82 10.20 -8.81
N GLU A 309 10.13 10.38 -8.59
CA GLU A 309 10.74 10.49 -7.26
C GLU A 309 10.24 11.71 -6.50
N SER A 310 9.96 12.82 -7.19
CA SER A 310 9.35 13.98 -6.55
C SER A 310 7.96 13.71 -5.95
N PHE A 311 7.27 12.64 -6.36
CA PHE A 311 5.96 12.27 -5.81
C PHE A 311 6.04 11.30 -4.62
N MET A 312 7.22 10.74 -4.34
CA MET A 312 7.46 9.75 -3.27
C MET A 312 7.97 10.40 -2.00
#